data_AF-A0A229R4N5-F1
#
_entry.id   AF-A0A229R4N5-F1
#
_cell.length_a   1.000
_cell.length_b   1.000
_cell.length_c   1.000
_cell.angle_alpha   90.00
_cell.angle_beta   90.00
_cell.angle_gamma   90.00
#
_symmetry.space_group_name_H-M   'P 1'
#
loop_
_entity.id
_entity.type
_entity.pdbx_description
1 polymer ?
#
loop_
_entity_poly.entity_id
_entity_poly.type
_entity_poly.pdbx_seq_one_letter_code
_entity_poly.pdbx_strand_id
1 'polypeptide(L)'
;DYLRSLRKLIELPEGTTGLPGHGPELPDLAATAREYLAHREERLGQVRSALETLGADATPRQVVEVVYADVDKALWAPAEWSVRAQLDYLRSEDGE
;
A
#
# COMPACT_ATOMS: atom_id res chain seq x y z
N ASP A 1 -12.58 -1.71 -1.98
CA ASP A 1 -11.36 -1.46 -1.18
C ASP A 1 -10.64 -0.22 -1.74
N TYR A 2 -9.54 0.18 -1.09
CA TYR A 2 -8.76 1.37 -1.44
C TYR A 2 -8.09 1.29 -2.82
N LEU A 3 -7.51 0.14 -3.20
CA LEU A 3 -6.82 -0.01 -4.49
C LEU A 3 -7.80 0.03 -5.66
N ARG A 4 -8.99 -0.54 -5.50
CA ARG A 4 -10.08 -0.41 -6.47
C ARG A 4 -10.49 1.04 -6.69
N SER A 5 -10.50 1.86 -5.63
CA SER A 5 -10.78 3.29 -5.75
C SER A 5 -9.67 4.02 -6.51
N LEU A 6 -8.40 3.71 -6.27
CA LEU A 6 -7.29 4.26 -7.06
C LEU A 6 -7.43 3.90 -8.54
N ARG A 7 -7.71 2.62 -8.86
CA ARG A 7 -7.95 2.17 -10.24
C ARG A 7 -9.10 2.93 -10.91
N LYS A 8 -10.19 3.21 -10.19
CA LYS A 8 -11.27 4.05 -10.71
C LYS A 8 -10.85 5.50 -10.99
N LEU A 9 -9.99 6.09 -10.15
CA LEU A 9 -9.50 7.46 -10.36
C LEU A 9 -8.56 7.57 -11.56
N ILE A 10 -7.82 6.50 -11.87
CA ILE A 10 -6.91 6.42 -13.02
C ILE A 10 -7.65 6.53 -14.36
N GLU A 11 -8.94 6.13 -14.39
CA GLU A 11 -9.81 6.22 -15.58
C GLU A 11 -10.32 7.65 -15.87
N LEU A 12 -10.03 8.62 -15.00
CA LEU A 12 -10.36 10.02 -15.27
C LEU A 12 -9.50 10.59 -16.42
N PRO A 13 -9.99 11.60 -17.14
CA PRO A 13 -9.20 12.28 -18.16
C PRO A 13 -7.88 12.82 -17.59
N GLU A 14 -6.81 12.75 -18.40
CA GLU A 14 -5.52 13.35 -18.07
C GLU A 14 -5.65 14.85 -17.79
N GLY A 15 -4.91 15.36 -16.80
CA GLY A 15 -5.02 16.74 -16.35
C GLY A 15 -6.29 17.08 -15.54
N THR A 16 -7.07 16.08 -15.12
CA THR A 16 -8.19 16.33 -14.19
C THR A 16 -7.66 16.86 -12.87
N THR A 17 -7.98 18.10 -12.51
CA THR A 17 -7.55 18.72 -11.25
C THR A 17 -8.15 18.00 -10.04
N GLY A 18 -7.30 17.62 -9.08
CA GLY A 18 -7.69 17.05 -7.80
C GLY A 18 -7.73 18.12 -6.70
N LEU A 19 -8.83 18.13 -5.93
CA LEU A 19 -9.00 19.01 -4.77
C LEU A 19 -8.99 18.15 -3.49
N PRO A 20 -7.81 17.83 -2.92
CA PRO A 20 -7.71 16.94 -1.78
C PRO A 20 -8.17 17.61 -0.48
N GLY A 21 -8.53 16.79 0.52
CA GLY A 21 -8.87 17.30 1.86
C GLY A 21 -7.70 17.96 2.60
N HIS A 22 -6.46 17.64 2.21
CA HIS A 22 -5.23 18.20 2.77
C HIS A 22 -4.17 18.39 1.69
N GLY A 23 -3.29 19.36 1.88
CA GLY A 23 -2.23 19.70 0.94
C GLY A 23 -2.72 20.60 -0.20
N PRO A 24 -1.85 20.88 -1.18
CA PRO A 24 -2.18 21.69 -2.34
C PRO A 24 -3.06 20.92 -3.34
N GLU A 25 -3.61 21.66 -4.30
CA GLU A 25 -4.31 21.09 -5.45
C GLU A 25 -3.37 20.19 -6.28
N LEU A 26 -3.94 19.12 -6.83
CA LEU A 26 -3.23 18.19 -7.71
C LEU A 26 -3.52 18.58 -9.17
N PRO A 27 -2.50 18.90 -9.97
CA PRO A 27 -2.72 19.28 -11.37
C PRO A 27 -3.25 18.11 -12.21
N ASP A 28 -2.94 16.87 -11.82
CA ASP A 28 -3.46 15.65 -12.46
C ASP A 28 -3.74 14.56 -11.42
N LEU A 29 -5.01 14.38 -11.10
CA LEU A 29 -5.48 13.37 -10.16
C LEU A 29 -5.25 11.93 -10.66
N ALA A 30 -5.36 11.69 -11.97
CA ALA A 30 -5.14 10.37 -12.54
C ALA A 30 -3.66 9.98 -12.42
N ALA A 31 -2.74 10.91 -12.72
CA ALA A 31 -1.31 10.70 -12.54
C ALA A 31 -0.94 10.41 -11.08
N THR A 32 -1.42 11.22 -10.12
CA THR A 32 -1.19 10.97 -8.69
C THR A 32 -1.77 9.62 -8.24
N ALA A 33 -2.96 9.23 -8.75
CA ALA A 33 -3.54 7.93 -8.43
C ALA A 33 -2.68 6.76 -8.95
N ARG A 34 -2.05 6.89 -10.13
CA ARG A 34 -1.09 5.88 -10.66
C ARG A 34 0.13 5.75 -9.76
N GLU A 35 0.72 6.86 -9.33
CA GLU A 35 1.87 6.87 -8.42
C GLU A 35 1.53 6.18 -7.09
N TYR A 36 0.36 6.50 -6.53
CA TYR A 36 -0.10 5.90 -5.29
C TYR A 36 -0.34 4.40 -5.46
N LEU A 37 -0.99 3.99 -6.56
CA LEU A 37 -1.23 2.58 -6.84
C LEU A 37 0.09 1.81 -6.96
N ALA A 38 1.03 2.31 -7.76
CA ALA A 38 2.34 1.70 -7.95
C ALA A 38 3.10 1.55 -6.62
N HIS A 39 3.10 2.59 -5.78
CA HIS A 39 3.73 2.52 -4.46
C HIS A 39 3.08 1.47 -3.54
N ARG A 40 1.76 1.31 -3.58
CA ARG A 40 1.07 0.28 -2.78
C ARG A 40 1.34 -1.12 -3.29
N GLU A 41 1.34 -1.31 -4.61
CA GLU A 41 1.62 -2.59 -5.24
C GLU A 41 3.07 -3.02 -5.00
N GLU A 42 4.03 -2.10 -5.05
CA GLU A 42 5.43 -2.36 -4.67
C GLU A 42 5.52 -2.86 -3.22
N ARG A 43 4.86 -2.16 -2.29
CA ARG A 43 4.89 -2.55 -0.87
C ARG A 43 4.20 -3.90 -0.64
N LEU A 44 3.09 -4.19 -1.34
CA LEU A 44 2.45 -5.51 -1.30
C LEU A 44 3.38 -6.59 -1.84
N GLY A 45 4.15 -6.32 -2.91
CA GLY A 45 5.18 -7.23 -3.41
C GLY A 45 6.22 -7.57 -2.36
N GLN A 46 6.73 -6.56 -1.65
CA GLN A 46 7.68 -6.77 -0.55
C GLN A 46 7.09 -7.62 0.58
N VAL A 47 5.81 -7.39 0.93
CA VAL A 47 5.11 -8.21 1.93
C VAL A 47 4.95 -9.65 1.45
N ARG A 48 4.57 -9.89 0.19
CA ARG A 48 4.50 -11.25 -0.38
C ARG A 48 5.86 -11.96 -0.31
N SER A 49 6.94 -11.31 -0.72
CA SER A 49 8.29 -11.86 -0.61
C SER A 49 8.72 -12.15 0.84
N ALA A 50 8.30 -11.31 1.80
CA ALA A 50 8.53 -11.59 3.21
C ALA A 50 7.77 -12.85 3.68
N LEU A 51 6.53 -13.05 3.23
CA LEU A 51 5.74 -14.25 3.53
C LEU A 51 6.33 -15.53 2.92
N GLU A 52 6.96 -15.47 1.75
CA GLU A 52 7.67 -16.61 1.16
C GLU A 52 8.81 -17.10 2.06
N THR A 53 9.43 -16.18 2.82
CA THR A 53 10.55 -16.50 3.73
C THR A 53 10.06 -16.84 5.14
N LEU A 54 9.05 -16.13 5.65
CA LEU A 54 8.56 -16.23 7.03
C LEU A 54 7.42 -17.24 7.22
N GLY A 55 6.74 -17.62 6.13
CA GLY A 55 5.53 -18.44 6.13
C GLY A 55 4.23 -17.61 6.06
N ALA A 56 3.15 -18.22 5.55
CA ALA A 56 1.85 -17.56 5.33
C ALA A 56 1.18 -17.03 6.62
N ASP A 57 1.49 -17.64 7.76
CA ASP A 57 0.97 -17.28 9.08
C ASP A 57 1.83 -16.24 9.82
N ALA A 58 2.82 -15.65 9.15
CA ALA A 58 3.66 -14.63 9.77
C ALA A 58 2.81 -13.48 10.35
N THR A 59 3.24 -13.02 11.52
CA THR A 59 2.61 -11.90 12.21
C THR A 59 2.97 -10.57 11.54
N PRO A 60 2.13 -9.52 11.68
CA PRO A 60 2.46 -8.19 11.18
C PRO A 60 3.83 -7.70 11.66
N ARG A 61 4.17 -8.00 12.92
CA ARG A 61 5.46 -7.62 13.50
C ARG A 61 6.66 -8.27 12.82
N GLN A 62 6.58 -9.57 12.53
CA GLN A 62 7.65 -10.30 11.81
C GLN A 62 7.85 -9.74 10.40
N VAL A 63 6.76 -9.38 9.73
CA VAL A 63 6.84 -8.77 8.39
C VAL A 63 7.42 -7.36 8.45
N VAL A 64 7.08 -6.54 9.46
CA VAL A 64 7.71 -5.22 9.67
C VAL A 64 9.22 -5.36 9.86
N GLU A 65 9.67 -6.34 10.64
CA GLU A 65 11.09 -6.59 10.89
C GLU A 65 11.89 -6.90 9.61
N VAL A 66 11.25 -7.45 8.59
CA VAL A 66 11.87 -7.72 7.27
C VAL A 66 11.70 -6.53 6.32
N VAL A 67 10.47 -6.04 6.14
CA VAL A 67 10.13 -5.05 5.10
C VAL A 67 10.58 -3.63 5.47
N TYR A 68 10.69 -3.33 6.76
CA TYR A 68 11.08 -2.03 7.31
C TYR A 68 12.44 -2.09 8.03
N ALA A 69 13.28 -3.09 7.73
CA ALA A 69 14.57 -3.30 8.39
C ALA A 69 15.49 -2.06 8.38
N ASP A 70 15.44 -1.29 7.28
CA ASP A 70 16.25 -0.07 7.09
C ASP A 70 15.53 1.22 7.53
N VAL A 71 14.32 1.10 8.11
CA VAL A 71 13.53 2.24 8.61
C VAL A 71 13.74 2.37 10.11
N ASP A 72 13.79 3.61 10.61
CA ASP A 72 13.87 3.89 12.05
C ASP A 72 12.80 3.09 12.84
N LYS A 73 13.25 2.39 13.88
CA LYS A 73 12.41 1.57 14.76
C LYS A 73 11.29 2.36 15.43
N ALA A 74 11.45 3.68 15.59
CA ALA A 74 10.38 4.56 16.06
C ALA A 74 9.13 4.52 15.16
N LEU A 75 9.30 4.21 13.86
CA LEU A 75 8.22 4.10 12.88
C LEU A 75 7.66 2.68 12.75
N TRP A 76 8.18 1.69 13.47
CA TRP A 76 7.74 0.32 13.30
C TRP A 76 6.34 0.06 13.87
N ALA A 77 6.00 0.70 15.00
CA ALA A 77 4.65 0.61 15.56
C ALA A 77 3.57 1.11 14.59
N PRO A 78 3.70 2.30 13.95
CA PRO A 78 2.75 2.70 12.92
C PRO A 78 2.83 1.84 11.65
N ALA A 79 4.01 1.34 11.26
CA ALA A 79 4.16 0.43 10.12
C ALA A 79 3.39 -0.88 10.31
N GLU A 80 3.31 -1.40 11.55
CA GLU A 80 2.60 -2.63 11.86
C GLU A 80 1.11 -2.56 11.49
N TRP A 81 0.47 -1.40 11.67
CA TRP A 81 -0.91 -1.19 11.23
C TRP A 81 -1.06 -1.25 9.71
N SER A 82 -0.08 -0.73 8.98
CA SER A 82 -0.06 -0.78 7.51
C SER A 82 0.11 -2.22 7.03
N VAL A 83 1.06 -2.94 7.64
CA VAL A 83 1.31 -4.35 7.32
C VAL A 83 0.12 -5.23 7.66
N ARG A 84 -0.58 -4.98 8.77
CA ARG A 84 -1.80 -5.72 9.10
C ARG A 84 -2.85 -5.59 8.00
N ALA A 85 -3.13 -4.37 7.53
CA ALA A 85 -4.08 -4.14 6.44
C ALA A 85 -3.65 -4.82 5.12
N GLN A 86 -2.34 -4.87 4.86
CA GLN A 86 -1.78 -5.55 3.70
C GLN A 86 -1.95 -7.07 3.79
N LEU A 87 -1.66 -7.67 4.94
CA LEU A 87 -1.88 -9.10 5.16
C LEU A 87 -3.36 -9.48 5.04
N ASP A 88 -4.26 -8.67 5.61
CA ASP A 88 -5.70 -8.87 5.48
C ASP A 88 -6.15 -8.80 4.01
N TYR A 89 -5.62 -7.84 3.24
CA TYR A 89 -5.88 -7.74 1.80
C TYR A 89 -5.38 -8.97 1.03
N LEU A 90 -4.13 -9.38 1.22
CA LEU A 90 -3.53 -10.52 0.52
C LEU A 90 -4.31 -11.82 0.77
N ARG A 91 -4.69 -12.06 2.04
CA ARG A 91 -5.49 -13.24 2.42
C ARG A 91 -6.90 -13.22 1.84
N SER A 92 -7.45 -12.03 1.58
CA SER A 92 -8.76 -11.91 0.91
C SER A 92 -8.67 -12.15 -0.60
N GLU A 93 -7.55 -11.84 -1.25
CA GLU A 93 -7.32 -12.16 -2.68
C GLU A 93 -7.12 -13.67 -2.90
N ASP A 94 -6.40 -14.35 -2.00
CA ASP A 94 -6.12 -15.79 -2.11
C ASP A 94 -7.37 -16.67 -1.84
N GLY A 95 -8.43 -16.09 -1.26
CA GLY A 95 -9.69 -16.76 -0.93
C GLY A 95 -10.80 -16.61 -1.97
N GLU A 96 -10.57 -15.87 -3.05
CA GLU A 96 -11.44 -15.75 -4.24
C GLU A 96 -11.01 -16.73 -5.35
#